data_AF-A0AAV8XZV9-F1
#
_entry.id   AF-A0AAV8XZV9-F1
#
_cell.length_a   1.000
_cell.length_b   1.000
_cell.length_c   1.000
_cell.angle_alpha   90.00
_cell.angle_beta   90.00
_cell.angle_gamma   90.00
#
_symmetry.space_group_name_H-M   'P 1'
#
loop_
_entity.id
_entity.type
_entity.pdbx_description
1 polymer ?
#
loop_
_entity_poly.entity_id
_entity_poly.type
_entity_poly.pdbx_seq_one_letter_code
_entity_poly.pdbx_strand_id
1 'polypeptide(L)'
;MNFKEIVISNMNVTIDTLQELVASRLMYGGWGEINLEFFKSSDDRTIKMISENFVMVNSSEAAVDQVAEASFAFYENTYFLKEALVKRQLRFQSLFNRNFMSNQIQEVKNLAKEDRTLHIMSDCIINMPVSIGKYRVRS
;
A
#
# COMPACT_ATOMS: atom_id res chain seq x y z
N MET A 1 -14.32 2.21 -13.10
CA MET A 1 -14.20 1.61 -11.75
C MET A 1 -12.85 2.01 -11.21
N ASN A 2 -12.77 2.51 -9.98
CA ASN A 2 -11.48 2.71 -9.31
C ASN A 2 -11.20 1.45 -8.51
N PHE A 3 -10.14 0.74 -8.90
CA PHE A 3 -9.61 -0.36 -8.12
C PHE A 3 -8.75 0.22 -7.00
N LYS A 4 -9.02 -0.23 -5.78
CA LYS A 4 -8.08 -0.05 -4.68
C LYS A 4 -7.43 -1.38 -4.42
N GLU A 5 -6.11 -1.36 -4.42
CA GLU A 5 -5.24 -2.50 -4.25
C GLU A 5 -4.43 -2.26 -2.97
N ILE A 6 -3.76 -3.30 -2.50
CA ILE A 6 -2.93 -3.23 -1.30
C ILE A 6 -1.47 -3.44 -1.71
N VAL A 7 -0.56 -2.67 -1.11
CA VAL A 7 0.88 -2.86 -1.27
C VAL A 7 1.48 -3.40 0.00
N ILE A 8 2.36 -4.39 -0.17
CA ILE A 8 3.21 -4.94 0.88
C ILE A 8 4.67 -4.85 0.44
N SER A 9 5.62 -4.79 1.36
CA SER A 9 6.99 -5.17 0.99
C SER A 9 7.05 -6.66 0.69
N ASN A 10 7.78 -7.04 -0.34
CA ASN A 10 8.08 -8.43 -0.62
C ASN A 10 8.99 -9.01 0.49
N MET A 11 8.37 -9.65 1.49
CA MET A 11 9.02 -10.69 2.27
C MET A 11 8.98 -11.97 1.42
N ASN A 12 9.81 -12.99 1.70
CA ASN A 12 9.89 -14.23 0.89
C ASN A 12 8.57 -15.07 0.81
N VAL A 13 7.43 -14.49 1.18
CA VAL A 13 6.07 -14.97 1.08
C VAL A 13 5.25 -13.84 0.43
N THR A 14 4.66 -14.10 -0.74
CA THR A 14 3.69 -13.18 -1.33
C THR A 14 2.35 -13.35 -0.61
N ILE A 15 1.74 -12.24 -0.24
CA ILE A 15 0.33 -12.18 0.13
C ILE A 15 -0.32 -11.62 -1.13
N ASP A 16 -1.33 -12.30 -1.66
CA ASP A 16 -2.01 -11.86 -2.87
C ASP A 16 -3.52 -11.75 -2.67
N THR A 17 -4.07 -12.41 -1.63
CA THR A 17 -5.51 -12.41 -1.31
C THR A 17 -5.85 -11.75 0.03
N LEU A 18 -7.09 -11.26 0.17
CA LEU A 18 -7.58 -10.66 1.41
C LEU A 18 -7.55 -11.66 2.58
N GLN A 19 -7.77 -12.95 2.30
CA GLN A 19 -7.73 -14.02 3.28
C GLN A 19 -6.31 -14.22 3.83
N GLU A 20 -5.31 -14.22 2.96
CA GLU A 20 -3.91 -14.30 3.36
C GLU A 20 -3.51 -13.07 4.17
N LEU A 21 -3.98 -11.87 3.79
CA LEU A 21 -3.70 -10.65 4.53
C LEU A 21 -4.26 -10.71 5.95
N VAL A 22 -5.52 -11.14 6.12
CA VAL A 22 -6.16 -11.30 7.43
C VAL A 22 -5.49 -12.40 8.26
N ALA A 23 -5.00 -13.47 7.61
CA ALA A 23 -4.26 -14.54 8.28
C ALA A 23 -2.79 -14.15 8.60
N SER A 24 -2.27 -13.09 7.99
CA SER A 24 -0.92 -12.61 8.22
C SER A 24 -0.79 -11.89 9.57
N ARG A 25 0.46 -11.71 10.01
CA ARG A 25 0.78 -10.88 11.20
C ARG A 25 1.03 -9.41 10.84
N LEU A 26 0.79 -9.01 9.58
CA LEU A 26 1.02 -7.64 9.14
C LEU A 26 -0.08 -6.72 9.67
N MET A 27 0.32 -5.51 10.05
CA MET A 27 -0.63 -4.43 10.22
C MET A 27 -1.12 -3.99 8.84
N TYR A 28 -2.38 -3.61 8.73
CA TYR A 28 -2.93 -3.13 7.47
C TYR A 28 -3.89 -1.96 7.67
N GLY A 29 -3.96 -1.10 6.67
CA GLY A 29 -4.73 0.12 6.79
C GLY A 29 -4.64 1.01 5.57
N GLY A 30 -5.17 2.22 5.68
CA GLY A 30 -5.32 3.12 4.53
C GLY A 30 -5.70 4.53 4.95
N TRP A 31 -5.72 5.42 3.96
CA TRP A 31 -6.00 6.83 4.18
C TRP A 31 -7.44 7.18 3.80
N GLY A 32 -8.08 8.03 4.60
CA GLY A 32 -9.45 8.52 4.37
C GLY A 32 -10.55 7.62 4.96
N GLU A 33 -11.49 8.24 5.68
CA GLU A 33 -12.57 7.56 6.40
C GLU A 33 -13.51 6.77 5.49
N ILE A 34 -13.64 7.23 4.24
CA ILE A 34 -14.50 6.59 3.23
C ILE A 34 -14.11 5.13 2.94
N ASN A 35 -12.83 4.78 3.08
CA ASN A 35 -12.37 3.41 2.88
C ASN A 35 -12.88 2.52 4.02
N LEU A 36 -12.78 3.01 5.24
CA LEU A 36 -13.22 2.29 6.43
C LEU A 36 -14.75 2.11 6.44
N GLU A 37 -15.50 3.15 6.09
CA GLU A 37 -16.96 3.07 5.99
C GLU A 37 -17.41 2.04 4.95
N PHE A 38 -16.74 2.00 3.79
CA PHE A 38 -17.01 0.98 2.78
C PHE A 38 -16.84 -0.43 3.36
N PHE A 39 -15.74 -0.73 4.04
CA PHE A 39 -15.51 -2.05 4.62
C PHE A 39 -16.55 -2.41 5.69
N LYS A 40 -16.93 -1.45 6.53
CA LYS A 40 -17.96 -1.65 7.57
C LYS A 40 -19.33 -1.99 6.98
N SER A 41 -19.64 -1.48 5.78
CA SER A 41 -20.91 -1.73 5.10
C SER A 41 -20.98 -3.07 4.35
N SER A 42 -19.85 -3.76 4.19
CA SER A 42 -19.80 -5.05 3.49
C SER A 42 -20.40 -6.18 4.33
N ASP A 43 -21.10 -7.13 3.69
CA ASP A 43 -21.57 -8.36 4.34
C ASP A 43 -20.54 -9.50 4.30
N ASP A 44 -19.45 -9.34 3.53
CA ASP A 44 -18.38 -10.32 3.48
C ASP A 44 -17.61 -10.38 4.81
N ARG A 45 -17.46 -11.60 5.35
CA ARG A 45 -16.80 -11.83 6.64
C ARG A 45 -15.33 -11.38 6.65
N THR A 46 -14.60 -11.62 5.57
CA THR A 46 -13.19 -11.25 5.43
C THR A 46 -13.05 -9.73 5.41
N ILE A 47 -13.92 -9.05 4.67
CA ILE A 47 -13.94 -7.58 4.60
C ILE A 47 -14.34 -6.96 5.95
N LYS A 48 -15.29 -7.55 6.68
CA LYS A 48 -15.63 -7.11 8.04
C LYS A 48 -14.43 -7.23 8.99
N MET A 49 -13.71 -8.36 8.96
CA MET A 49 -12.49 -8.54 9.76
C MET A 49 -11.42 -7.51 9.40
N ILE A 50 -11.28 -7.17 8.13
CA ILE A 50 -10.40 -6.07 7.70
C ILE A 50 -10.85 -4.76 8.33
N SER A 51 -12.15 -4.44 8.30
CA SER A 51 -12.69 -3.20 8.88
C SER A 51 -12.43 -3.06 10.38
N GLU A 52 -12.47 -4.16 11.12
CA GLU A 52 -12.28 -4.20 12.58
C GLU A 52 -10.83 -3.93 12.99
N ASN A 53 -9.87 -4.35 12.15
CA ASN A 53 -8.44 -4.23 12.42
C ASN A 53 -7.77 -3.14 11.56
N PHE A 54 -8.57 -2.35 10.84
CA PHE A 54 -8.08 -1.36 9.89
C PHE A 54 -7.41 -0.19 10.60
N VAL A 55 -6.15 0.08 10.27
CA VAL A 55 -5.40 1.22 10.80
C VAL A 55 -5.61 2.45 9.91
N MET A 56 -6.25 3.48 10.46
CA MET A 56 -6.33 4.79 9.79
C MET A 56 -4.97 5.47 9.85
N VAL A 57 -4.36 5.73 8.70
CA VAL A 57 -3.10 6.48 8.61
C VAL A 57 -3.36 7.96 8.33
N ASN A 58 -2.52 8.82 8.87
CA ASN A 58 -2.65 10.28 8.72
C ASN A 58 -1.90 10.84 7.49
N SER A 59 -0.96 10.07 6.93
CA SER A 59 -0.19 10.42 5.73
C SER A 59 0.04 9.17 4.90
N SER A 60 -0.33 9.25 3.62
CA SER A 60 -0.13 8.17 2.65
C SER A 60 1.35 7.94 2.37
N GLU A 61 2.16 9.00 2.38
CA GLU A 61 3.62 8.91 2.18
C GLU A 61 4.28 8.13 3.34
N ALA A 62 3.95 8.47 4.59
CA ALA A 62 4.48 7.77 5.75
C ALA A 62 4.03 6.30 5.81
N ALA A 63 2.85 5.99 5.24
CA ALA A 63 2.39 4.62 5.10
C ALA A 63 3.25 3.83 4.10
N VAL A 64 3.59 4.44 2.95
CA VAL A 64 4.46 3.82 1.93
C VAL A 64 5.85 3.51 2.49
N ASP A 65 6.38 4.36 3.36
CA ASP A 65 7.66 4.11 4.03
C ASP A 65 7.58 2.88 4.97
N GLN A 66 6.53 2.78 5.78
CA GLN A 66 6.28 1.61 6.65
C GLN A 66 6.04 0.32 5.85
N VAL A 67 5.39 0.41 4.69
CA VAL A 67 5.21 -0.75 3.81
C VAL A 67 6.56 -1.32 3.44
N ALA A 68 7.54 -0.49 3.08
CA ALA A 68 8.87 -0.97 2.74
C ALA A 68 9.66 -1.54 3.91
N GLU A 69 9.34 -1.11 5.13
CA GLU A 69 9.86 -1.71 6.37
C GLU A 69 9.24 -3.08 6.70
N ALA A 70 8.36 -3.62 5.84
CA ALA A 70 7.67 -4.89 6.03
C ALA A 70 6.83 -5.00 7.30
N SER A 71 6.45 -3.85 7.86
CA SER A 71 5.61 -3.77 9.04
C SER A 71 4.14 -3.53 8.68
N PHE A 72 3.86 -3.08 7.46
CA PHE A 72 2.54 -2.56 7.09
C PHE A 72 2.10 -2.97 5.67
N ALA A 73 0.81 -3.18 5.50
CA ALA A 73 0.14 -3.35 4.21
C ALA A 73 -0.81 -2.16 3.98
N PHE A 74 -0.58 -1.42 2.90
CA PHE A 74 -1.29 -0.16 2.66
C PHE A 74 -2.31 -0.30 1.53
N TYR A 75 -3.59 -0.12 1.90
CA TYR A 75 -4.72 -0.09 0.99
C TYR A 75 -4.92 1.33 0.44
N GLU A 76 -4.75 1.48 -0.87
CA GLU A 76 -5.03 2.72 -1.57
C GLU A 76 -5.34 2.49 -3.05
N ASN A 77 -5.72 3.55 -3.75
CA ASN A 77 -5.90 3.54 -5.19
C ASN A 77 -4.62 3.08 -5.92
N THR A 78 -4.77 2.13 -6.84
CA THR A 78 -3.68 1.58 -7.65
C THR A 78 -2.82 2.63 -8.35
N TYR A 79 -3.41 3.74 -8.84
CA TYR A 79 -2.65 4.79 -9.51
C TYR A 79 -1.74 5.53 -8.52
N PHE A 80 -2.23 5.81 -7.31
CA PHE A 80 -1.40 6.37 -6.25
C PHE A 80 -0.26 5.42 -5.90
N LEU A 81 -0.56 4.14 -5.71
CA LEU A 81 0.43 3.12 -5.37
C LEU A 81 1.53 3.04 -6.44
N LYS A 82 1.16 2.92 -7.72
CA LYS A 82 2.11 2.94 -8.85
C LYS A 82 2.96 4.21 -8.88
N GLU A 83 2.36 5.37 -8.65
CA GLU A 83 3.10 6.64 -8.58
C GLU A 83 4.09 6.66 -7.41
N ALA A 84 3.67 6.20 -6.23
CA ALA A 84 4.49 6.13 -5.02
C ALA A 84 5.68 5.18 -5.21
N LEU A 85 5.48 4.04 -5.87
CA LEU A 85 6.55 3.10 -6.24
C LEU A 85 7.61 3.78 -7.11
N VAL A 86 7.19 4.46 -8.18
CA VAL A 86 8.11 5.16 -9.09
C VAL A 86 8.84 6.28 -8.36
N LYS A 87 8.13 7.10 -7.56
CA LYS A 87 8.73 8.17 -6.76
C LYS A 87 9.80 7.63 -5.80
N ARG A 88 9.54 6.51 -5.12
CA ARG A 88 10.50 5.85 -4.23
C ARG A 88 11.73 5.38 -5.00
N GLN A 89 11.54 4.69 -6.12
CA GLN A 89 12.63 4.19 -6.95
C GLN A 89 13.54 5.35 -7.44
N LEU A 90 12.94 6.46 -7.87
CA LEU A 90 13.69 7.66 -8.28
C LEU A 90 14.45 8.31 -7.11
N ARG A 91 13.83 8.40 -5.92
CA ARG A 91 14.52 8.89 -4.70
C ARG A 91 15.73 8.03 -4.39
N PHE A 92 15.57 6.70 -4.43
CA PHE A 92 16.67 5.76 -4.18
C PHE A 92 17.82 5.92 -5.19
N GLN A 93 17.51 5.99 -6.49
CA GLN A 93 18.52 6.23 -7.53
C GLN A 93 19.25 7.57 -7.34
N SER A 94 18.52 8.62 -6.95
CA SER A 94 19.10 9.95 -6.72
C SER A 94 20.06 9.96 -5.52
N LEU A 95 19.76 9.21 -4.46
CA LEU A 95 20.62 9.06 -3.29
C LEU A 95 21.87 8.23 -3.63
N PHE A 96 21.69 7.14 -4.39
CA PHE A 96 22.80 6.31 -4.87
C PHE A 96 23.79 7.10 -5.72
N ASN A 97 23.30 7.94 -6.65
CA ASN A 97 24.14 8.78 -7.50
C ASN A 97 24.93 9.84 -6.71
N ARG A 98 24.41 10.34 -5.58
CA ARG A 98 25.15 11.27 -4.71
C ARG A 98 26.23 10.57 -3.88
N ASN A 99 25.96 9.35 -3.43
CA ASN A 99 26.87 8.60 -2.54
C ASN A 99 28.04 7.92 -3.26
N PHE A 100 28.01 7.83 -4.59
CA PHE A 100 29.03 7.21 -5.44
C PHE A 100 30.40 7.95 -5.44
N MET A 101 30.53 9.08 -4.74
CA MET A 101 31.82 9.76 -4.50
C MET A 101 32.58 9.25 -3.25
N SER A 102 32.03 8.31 -2.47
CA SER A 102 32.72 7.76 -1.29
C SER A 102 32.94 6.24 -1.41
N ASN A 103 34.21 5.82 -1.32
CA ASN A 103 34.71 4.46 -1.57
C ASN A 103 34.26 3.43 -0.51
N GLN A 104 33.02 2.93 -0.55
CA GLN A 104 32.61 1.72 0.20
C GLN A 104 31.70 0.83 -0.66
N ILE A 105 32.31 -0.09 -1.39
CA ILE A 105 31.74 -0.67 -2.62
C ILE A 105 30.95 -1.98 -2.41
N GLN A 106 31.03 -2.64 -1.25
CA GLN A 106 30.52 -4.02 -1.11
C GLN A 106 29.40 -4.23 -0.08
N GLU A 107 29.40 -3.54 1.07
CA GLU A 107 28.32 -3.68 2.08
C GLU A 107 27.01 -3.01 1.67
N VAL A 108 27.10 -1.83 1.02
CA VAL A 108 25.92 -1.07 0.57
C VAL A 108 25.15 -1.81 -0.53
N LYS A 109 25.83 -2.63 -1.34
CA LYS A 109 25.20 -3.45 -2.39
C LYS A 109 24.36 -4.59 -1.84
N ASN A 110 24.66 -5.10 -0.65
CA ASN A 110 23.86 -6.14 -0.02
C ASN A 110 22.65 -5.53 0.72
N LEU A 111 22.82 -4.38 1.37
CA LEU A 111 21.73 -3.59 1.96
C LEU A 111 20.73 -3.03 0.92
N ALA A 112 21.23 -2.60 -0.24
CA ALA A 112 20.42 -2.14 -1.38
C ALA A 112 19.74 -3.27 -2.17
N LYS A 113 20.09 -4.54 -1.89
CA LYS A 113 19.55 -5.73 -2.55
C LYS A 113 18.59 -6.50 -1.64
N GLU A 114 18.69 -6.31 -0.33
CA GLU A 114 17.61 -6.51 0.64
C GLU A 114 16.56 -5.38 0.60
N ASP A 115 16.71 -4.40 -0.31
CA ASP A 115 15.72 -3.35 -0.58
C ASP A 115 14.47 -4.03 -1.14
N ARG A 116 13.58 -4.39 -0.20
CA ARG A 116 12.38 -5.15 -0.41
C ARG A 116 11.58 -4.48 -1.50
N THR A 117 11.59 -5.09 -2.68
CA THR A 117 10.75 -4.68 -3.80
C THR A 117 9.32 -4.59 -3.28
N LEU A 118 8.68 -3.45 -3.42
CA LEU A 118 7.28 -3.32 -3.04
C LEU A 118 6.42 -4.09 -4.03
N HIS A 119 5.52 -4.92 -3.52
CA HIS A 119 4.61 -5.76 -4.30
C HIS A 119 3.19 -5.22 -4.19
N ILE A 120 2.55 -5.00 -5.33
CA ILE A 120 1.12 -4.68 -5.38
C ILE A 120 0.37 -6.00 -5.49
N MET A 121 -0.49 -6.29 -4.51
CA MET A 121 -1.26 -7.53 -4.44
C MET A 121 -2.33 -7.55 -5.54
N SER A 122 -2.25 -8.51 -6.45
CA SER A 122 -3.13 -8.56 -7.64
C SER A 122 -4.55 -9.00 -7.35
N ASP A 123 -4.77 -9.82 -6.31
CA ASP A 123 -6.10 -10.39 -5.98
C ASP A 123 -6.70 -9.77 -4.71
N CYS A 124 -6.05 -8.75 -4.13
CA CYS A 124 -6.59 -7.91 -3.06
C CYS A 124 -7.31 -6.68 -3.62
N ILE A 125 -8.19 -6.91 -4.60
CA ILE A 125 -8.94 -5.84 -5.26
C ILE A 125 -10.31 -5.69 -4.62
N ILE A 126 -10.60 -4.49 -4.16
CA ILE A 126 -11.94 -4.13 -3.69
C ILE A 126 -12.56 -3.12 -4.66
N ASN A 127 -13.70 -3.51 -5.24
CA ASN A 127 -14.41 -2.70 -6.23
C ASN A 127 -15.19 -1.60 -5.53
N MET A 128 -14.61 -0.41 -5.47
CA MET A 128 -15.32 0.78 -4.99
C MET A 128 -16.25 1.35 -6.08
N PRO A 129 -17.54 1.58 -5.78
CA PRO A 129 -18.41 2.30 -6.69
C PRO A 129 -17.92 3.75 -6.82
N VAL A 130 -17.83 4.25 -8.05
CA VAL A 130 -17.47 5.66 -8.30
C VAL A 130 -18.71 6.51 -8.02
N SER A 131 -18.70 7.26 -6.92
CA SER A 131 -19.72 8.26 -6.64
C SER A 131 -19.42 9.53 -7.45
N ILE A 132 -20.03 9.68 -8.63
CA ILE A 132 -20.09 10.99 -9.27
C ILE A 132 -21.23 11.75 -8.59
N GLY A 133 -20.87 12.77 -7.80
CA GLY A 133 -21.84 13.64 -7.13
C GLY A 133 -22.82 14.21 -8.14
N LYS A 134 -24.07 13.75 -8.12
CA LYS A 134 -25.15 14.44 -8.84
C LYS A 134 -25.44 15.72 -8.08
N TYR A 135 -25.03 16.87 -8.63
CA TYR A 135 -25.59 18.15 -8.23
C TYR A 135 -27.11 18.05 -8.43
N ARG A 136 -27.85 18.00 -7.32
CA ARG A 136 -29.31 18.09 -7.34
C ARG A 136 -29.64 19.55 -7.68
N VAL A 137 -29.82 19.85 -8.96
CA VAL A 137 -30.48 21.08 -9.38
C VAL A 137 -31.91 20.98 -8.85
N ARG A 138 -32.23 21.77 -7.82
CA ARG A 138 -33.60 21.98 -7.39
C ARG A 138 -34.27 22.82 -8.48
N SER A 139 -35.19 22.21 -9.21
CA SER A 139 -36.19 22.90 -10.03
C SER A 139 -37.22 23.57 -9.14
#